data_AF-A0A351GJ05-F1
#
_entry.id   AF-A0A351GJ05-F1
#
_cell.length_a   1.000
_cell.length_b   1.000
_cell.length_c   1.000
_cell.angle_alpha   90.00
_cell.angle_beta   90.00
_cell.angle_gamma   90.00
#
_symmetry.space_group_name_H-M   'P 1'
#
loop_
_entity.id
_entity.type
_entity.pdbx_description
1 polymer ?
#
loop_
_entity_poly.entity_id
_entity_poly.type
_entity_poly.pdbx_seq_one_letter_code
_entity_poly.pdbx_strand_id
1 'polypeptide(L)'
;FFLYGMNLFFVLFAREIYKDIIWLKGDVIQGYESIATKAGLETSRRIFQVILISSIIVDGVFLWVHTKPELFYVLGSIVVLKTIMLILIAHNVKPIHRLLQLAILLFIVGIAWL
;
A
#
# COMPACT_ATOMS: atom_id res chain seq x y z
N PHE A 1 17.39 8.09 -1.15
CA PHE A 1 16.46 8.34 -2.27
C PHE A 1 15.85 7.06 -2.86
N PHE A 2 16.65 6.12 -3.38
CA PHE A 2 16.14 4.90 -4.06
C PHE A 2 15.16 4.05 -3.22
N LEU A 3 15.53 3.70 -1.98
CA LEU A 3 14.69 2.91 -1.07
C LEU A 3 13.34 3.59 -0.78
N TYR A 4 13.32 4.91 -0.66
CA TYR A 4 12.09 5.68 -0.44
C TYR A 4 11.16 5.63 -1.65
N GLY A 5 11.72 5.81 -2.86
CA GLY A 5 10.97 5.70 -4.11
C GLY A 5 10.41 4.28 -4.35
N MET A 6 11.20 3.25 -4.04
CA MET A 6 10.75 1.85 -4.12
C MET A 6 9.58 1.58 -3.18
N ASN A 7 9.60 2.17 -1.99
CA ASN A 7 8.53 2.02 -1.02
C ASN A 7 7.24 2.73 -1.44
N LEU A 8 7.35 3.95 -1.97
CA LEU A 8 6.23 4.65 -2.60
C LEU A 8 5.64 3.84 -3.76
N PHE A 9 6.49 3.22 -4.59
CA PHE A 9 6.04 2.33 -5.66
C PHE A 9 5.19 1.17 -5.12
N PHE A 10 5.60 0.50 -4.03
CA PHE A 10 4.79 -0.55 -3.44
C PHE A 10 3.41 -0.07 -2.95
N VAL A 11 3.33 1.13 -2.37
CA VAL A 11 2.05 1.71 -1.93
C VAL A 11 1.15 2.06 -3.13
N LEU A 12 1.72 2.62 -4.19
CA LEU A 12 0.99 2.91 -5.43
C LEU A 12 0.51 1.63 -6.10
N PHE A 13 1.35 0.60 -6.11
CA PHE A 13 0.99 -0.71 -6.66
C PHE A 13 -0.12 -1.37 -5.83
N ALA A 14 -0.03 -1.35 -4.50
CA ALA A 14 -1.08 -1.82 -3.61
C ALA A 14 -2.41 -1.08 -3.86
N ARG A 15 -2.35 0.22 -4.14
CA ARG A 15 -3.54 1.02 -4.50
C ARG A 15 -4.21 0.51 -5.78
N GLU A 16 -3.44 0.18 -6.81
CA GLU A 16 -4.00 -0.34 -8.07
C GLU A 16 -4.64 -1.71 -7.85
N ILE A 17 -3.98 -2.62 -7.12
CA ILE A 17 -4.56 -3.93 -6.75
C ILE A 17 -5.88 -3.75 -5.97
N TYR A 18 -5.93 -2.82 -5.01
CA TYR A 18 -7.14 -2.58 -4.23
C TYR A 18 -8.29 -2.02 -5.07
N LYS A 19 -7.98 -1.19 -6.07
CA LYS A 19 -8.96 -0.66 -7.02
C LYS A 19 -9.56 -1.79 -7.87
N ASP A 20 -8.72 -2.70 -8.38
CA ASP A 20 -9.17 -3.90 -9.11
C ASP A 20 -10.07 -4.80 -8.24
N ILE A 21 -9.75 -4.93 -6.94
CA ILE A 21 -10.57 -5.69 -5.98
C ILE A 21 -11.98 -5.09 -5.83
N ILE A 22 -12.11 -3.76 -5.75
CA ILE A 22 -13.41 -3.09 -5.62
C ILE A 22 -14.19 -3.17 -6.93
N TRP A 23 -13.51 -2.97 -8.07
CA TRP A 23 -14.14 -2.90 -9.38
C TRP A 23 -14.34 -4.24 -10.06
N LEU A 24 -13.95 -5.35 -9.41
CA LEU A 24 -14.13 -6.72 -9.90
C LEU A 24 -15.50 -6.98 -10.55
N LYS A 25 -16.61 -6.56 -9.92
CA LYS A 25 -17.95 -6.75 -10.49
C LYS A 25 -18.15 -5.97 -11.80
N GLY A 26 -17.61 -4.74 -11.88
CA GLY A 26 -17.65 -3.92 -13.09
C GLY A 26 -16.75 -4.48 -14.19
N ASP A 27 -15.53 -4.90 -13.83
CA ASP A 27 -14.55 -5.47 -14.76
C ASP A 27 -15.07 -6.77 -15.41
N VAL A 28 -15.72 -7.64 -14.65
CA VAL A 28 -16.35 -8.87 -15.18
C VAL A 28 -17.47 -8.55 -16.17
N ILE A 29 -18.31 -7.55 -15.87
CA ILE A 29 -19.43 -7.15 -16.75
C ILE A 29 -18.90 -6.49 -18.04
N GLN A 30 -17.80 -5.75 -17.96
CA GLN A 30 -17.20 -5.04 -19.08
C GLN A 30 -16.17 -5.87 -19.87
N GLY A 31 -15.82 -7.07 -19.39
CA GLY A 31 -14.84 -7.94 -20.04
C GLY A 31 -13.39 -7.47 -19.88
N TYR A 32 -13.08 -6.66 -18.87
CA TYR A 32 -11.71 -6.21 -18.61
C TYR A 32 -10.86 -7.28 -17.91
N GLU A 33 -9.64 -7.46 -18.39
CA GLU A 33 -8.64 -8.31 -17.75
C GLU A 33 -7.88 -7.53 -16.67
N SER A 34 -8.16 -7.83 -15.40
CA SER A 34 -7.45 -7.32 -14.23
C SER A 34 -6.94 -8.49 -13.37
N ILE A 35 -6.04 -8.23 -12.43
CA ILE A 35 -5.52 -9.27 -11.54
C ILE A 35 -6.67 -9.90 -10.76
N ALA A 36 -7.67 -9.11 -10.37
CA ALA A 36 -8.85 -9.59 -9.69
C ALA A 36 -9.76 -10.47 -10.56
N THR A 37 -9.92 -10.17 -11.87
CA THR A 37 -10.74 -11.01 -12.76
C THR A 37 -10.06 -12.33 -13.14
N LYS A 38 -8.73 -12.35 -13.25
CA LYS A 38 -7.96 -13.58 -13.57
C LYS A 38 -7.64 -14.45 -12.37
N ALA A 39 -7.16 -13.86 -11.28
CA ALA A 39 -6.67 -14.61 -10.12
C ALA A 39 -7.75 -14.85 -9.05
N GLY A 40 -8.87 -14.12 -9.14
CA GLY A 40 -9.95 -14.17 -8.16
C GLY A 40 -9.72 -13.27 -6.94
N LEU A 41 -10.82 -12.95 -6.26
CA LEU A 41 -10.86 -11.98 -5.17
C LEU A 41 -9.93 -12.34 -4.00
N GLU A 42 -9.86 -13.61 -3.61
CA GLU A 42 -9.04 -14.06 -2.49
C GLU A 42 -7.54 -13.95 -2.80
N THR A 43 -7.13 -14.36 -4.00
CA THR A 43 -5.74 -14.26 -4.46
C THR A 43 -5.30 -12.80 -4.54
N SER A 44 -6.14 -11.90 -5.07
CA SER A 44 -5.82 -10.46 -5.11
C SER A 44 -5.66 -9.85 -3.73
N ARG A 45 -6.45 -10.28 -2.73
CA ARG A 45 -6.27 -9.84 -1.34
C ARG A 45 -4.93 -10.32 -0.77
N ARG A 46 -4.54 -11.57 -1.03
CA ARG A 46 -3.23 -12.10 -0.61
C ARG A 46 -2.09 -11.35 -1.27
N ILE A 47 -2.19 -11.06 -2.57
CA ILE A 47 -1.21 -10.24 -3.30
C ILE A 47 -1.09 -8.85 -2.66
N PHE A 48 -2.21 -8.19 -2.36
CA PHE A 48 -2.22 -6.91 -1.65
C PHE A 48 -1.51 -6.99 -0.29
N GLN A 49 -1.76 -8.04 0.50
CA GLN A 49 -1.08 -8.25 1.78
C GLN A 49 0.42 -8.45 1.61
N VAL A 50 0.86 -9.26 0.65
CA VAL A 50 2.28 -9.51 0.36
C VAL A 50 3.00 -8.22 -0.04
N ILE A 51 2.36 -7.37 -0.86
CA ILE A 51 2.91 -6.07 -1.26
C ILE A 51 3.07 -5.16 -0.04
N LEU A 52 2.06 -5.06 0.83
CA LEU A 52 2.13 -4.24 2.03
C LEU A 52 3.19 -4.74 3.02
N ILE A 53 3.33 -6.05 3.21
CA ILE A 53 4.35 -6.63 4.08
C ILE A 53 5.75 -6.34 3.52
N SER A 54 5.96 -6.55 2.21
CA SER A 54 7.22 -6.21 1.53
C SER A 54 7.56 -4.72 1.70
N SER A 55 6.55 -3.85 1.60
CA SER A 55 6.68 -2.41 1.81
C SER A 55 7.09 -2.05 3.24
N ILE A 56 6.54 -2.71 4.26
CA ILE A 56 6.94 -2.51 5.67
C ILE A 56 8.39 -2.95 5.91
N ILE A 57 8.83 -4.04 5.28
CA ILE A 57 10.24 -4.48 5.38
C ILE A 57 11.16 -3.39 4.81
N VAL A 58 10.80 -2.78 3.69
CA VAL A 58 11.55 -1.66 3.11
C VAL A 58 11.55 -0.42 4.02
N ASP A 59 10.44 -0.10 4.70
CA ASP A 59 10.42 0.95 5.73
C ASP A 59 11.46 0.68 6.82
N GLY A 60 11.52 -0.55 7.33
CA GLY A 60 12.46 -0.95 8.37
C GLY A 60 13.92 -0.83 7.94
N VAL A 61 14.24 -1.27 6.72
CA VAL A 61 15.59 -1.11 6.14
C VAL A 61 15.93 0.37 5.94
N PHE A 62 14.97 1.18 5.47
CA PHE A 62 15.19 2.62 5.28
C PHE A 62 15.51 3.33 6.60
N LEU A 63 14.76 3.02 7.67
CA LEU A 63 14.98 3.57 9.01
C LEU A 63 16.30 3.11 9.64
N TRP A 64 16.77 1.90 9.33
CA TRP A 64 18.11 1.47 9.74
C TRP A 64 19.18 2.32 9.07
N VAL A 65 19.09 2.49 7.75
CA VAL A 65 20.13 3.17 6.96
C VAL A 65 20.14 4.70 7.21
N HIS A 66 19.00 5.29 7.55
CA HIS A 66 18.85 6.74 7.73
C HIS A 66 18.37 7.13 9.14
N THR A 67 19.17 7.92 9.83
CA THR A 67 18.96 8.35 11.23
C THR A 67 18.39 9.77 11.38
N LYS A 68 17.68 10.29 10.37
CA LYS A 68 17.00 11.59 10.48
C LYS A 68 15.74 11.45 11.36
N PRO A 69 15.63 12.17 12.49
CA PRO A 69 14.51 12.01 13.42
C PRO A 69 13.16 12.45 12.85
N GLU A 70 13.14 13.40 11.91
CA GLU A 70 11.88 13.89 11.30
C GLU A 70 11.23 12.81 10.42
N LEU A 71 12.05 12.05 9.68
CA LEU A 71 11.60 10.94 8.84
C LEU A 71 11.09 9.75 9.66
N PHE A 72 11.57 9.59 10.91
CA PHE A 72 11.13 8.53 11.80
C PHE A 72 9.64 8.64 12.12
N TYR A 73 9.15 9.84 12.43
CA TYR A 73 7.72 10.05 12.73
C TYR A 73 6.83 9.85 11.50
N VAL A 74 7.27 10.36 10.33
CA VAL A 74 6.53 10.20 9.07
C VAL A 74 6.44 8.72 8.69
N LEU A 75 7.56 8.00 8.66
CA LEU A 75 7.58 6.58 8.31
C LEU A 75 6.89 5.71 9.36
N GLY A 76 7.02 6.03 10.65
CA GLY A 76 6.27 5.37 11.72
C GLY A 76 4.76 5.47 11.51
N SER A 77 4.26 6.66 11.17
CA SER A 77 2.83 6.84 10.85
C SER A 77 2.40 6.06 9.61
N ILE A 78 3.24 6.00 8.58
CA ILE A 78 3.01 5.20 7.36
C ILE A 78 2.93 3.71 7.70
N VAL A 79 3.85 3.19 8.52
CA VAL A 79 3.85 1.78 8.94
C VAL A 79 2.57 1.44 9.70
N VAL A 80 2.15 2.29 10.64
CA VAL A 80 0.88 2.10 11.38
C VAL A 80 -0.31 2.01 10.42
N LEU A 81 -0.38 2.89 9.42
CA LEU A 81 -1.45 2.85 8.41
C LEU A 81 -1.41 1.56 7.59
N LYS A 82 -0.22 1.11 7.17
CA LYS A 82 -0.05 -0.16 6.43
C LYS A 82 -0.51 -1.35 7.26
N THR A 83 -0.18 -1.38 8.56
CA THR A 83 -0.65 -2.43 9.48
C THR A 83 -2.17 -2.41 9.64
N ILE A 84 -2.79 -1.23 9.77
CA ILE A 84 -4.25 -1.10 9.82
C ILE A 84 -4.88 -1.63 8.52
N MET A 85 -4.30 -1.30 7.35
CA MET A 85 -4.79 -1.79 6.05
C MET A 85 -4.70 -3.32 5.93
N LEU A 86 -3.65 -3.96 6.45
CA LEU A 86 -3.52 -5.42 6.50
C LEU A 86 -4.66 -6.08 7.29
N ILE A 87 -5.07 -5.47 8.40
CA ILE A 87 -6.19 -5.97 9.21
C ILE A 87 -7.52 -5.74 8.48
N LEU A 88 -7.72 -4.56 7.89
CA LEU A 88 -8.98 -4.21 7.23
C LEU A 88 -9.25 -5.04 5.98
N ILE A 89 -8.21 -5.38 5.19
CA ILE A 89 -8.39 -6.20 3.99
C ILE A 89 -8.78 -7.64 4.35
N ALA A 90 -8.32 -8.15 5.49
CA ALA A 90 -8.75 -9.45 6.01
C ALA A 90 -10.23 -9.45 6.44
N HIS A 91 -10.69 -8.33 7.02
CA HIS A 91 -12.08 -8.16 7.48
C HIS A 91 -13.01 -7.56 6.43
N ASN A 92 -12.56 -7.34 5.19
CA ASN A 92 -13.36 -6.75 4.09
C ASN A 92 -13.97 -5.37 4.39
N VAL A 93 -13.29 -4.57 5.19
CA VAL A 93 -13.77 -3.24 5.57
C VAL A 93 -13.30 -2.20 4.55
N LYS A 94 -14.20 -1.28 4.17
CA LYS A 94 -14.01 -0.36 3.03
C LYS A 94 -13.10 0.88 3.21
N PRO A 95 -12.61 1.32 4.38
CA PRO A 95 -11.85 2.57 4.46
C PRO A 95 -10.42 2.47 3.91
N ILE A 96 -10.00 1.33 3.36
CA ILE A 96 -8.65 1.12 2.80
C ILE A 96 -8.31 2.14 1.72
N HIS A 97 -9.27 2.57 0.88
CA HIS A 97 -9.02 3.61 -0.12
C HIS A 97 -8.53 4.92 0.50
N ARG A 98 -9.17 5.36 1.60
CA ARG A 98 -8.81 6.61 2.29
C ARG A 98 -7.47 6.47 3.00
N LEU A 99 -7.19 5.29 3.58
CA LEU A 99 -5.90 5.01 4.21
C LEU A 99 -4.75 4.98 3.20
N LEU A 100 -4.96 4.44 2.01
CA LEU A 100 -3.99 4.50 0.91
C LEU A 100 -3.71 5.94 0.49
N GLN A 101 -4.74 6.77 0.33
CA GLN A 101 -4.58 8.20 0.01
C GLN A 101 -3.79 8.93 1.10
N LEU A 102 -4.09 8.65 2.37
CA LEU A 102 -3.39 9.26 3.50
C LEU A 102 -1.93 8.81 3.58
N ALA A 103 -1.65 7.53 3.30
CA ALA A 103 -0.28 7.01 3.20
C ALA A 103 0.51 7.69 2.07
N ILE A 104 -0.09 7.85 0.88
CA ILE A 104 0.55 8.55 -0.26
C ILE A 104 0.82 10.02 0.09
N LEU A 105 -0.12 10.69 0.77
CA LEU A 105 0.07 12.07 1.21
C LEU A 105 1.26 12.17 2.17
N LEU A 106 1.37 11.27 3.14
CA LEU A 106 2.52 11.21 4.06
C LEU A 106 3.83 10.95 3.32
N PHE A 107 3.82 10.11 2.28
CA PHE A 107 4.98 9.92 1.41
C PHE A 107 5.36 11.22 0.69
N ILE A 108 4.41 12.02 0.21
CA ILE A 108 4.71 13.30 -0.44
C ILE A 108 5.32 14.27 0.58
N VAL A 109 4.75 14.36 1.79
CA VAL A 109 5.29 15.18 2.88
C VAL A 109 6.70 14.76 3.25
N GLY A 110 6.97 13.46 3.32
CA GLY A 110 8.31 12.94 3.64
C GLY A 110 9.38 13.26 2.59
N ILE A 111 9.00 13.53 1.32
CA ILE A 111 9.96 13.99 0.30
C ILE A 111 10.57 15.34 0.68
N ALA A 112 9.81 16.23 1.32
CA ALA A 112 10.31 17.54 1.73
C ALA A 112 11.46 17.46 2.76
N TRP A 113 11.58 16.35 3.48
CA TRP A 113 12.57 16.13 4.53
C TRP A 113 13.73 15.20 4.11
N LEU A 114 13.67 14.66 2.89
CA LEU A 114 14.61 13.67 2.36
C LEU A 114 15.89 14.33 1.88
#